data_AF-A0A7H4PIR8-F1
#
_entry.id   AF-A0A7H4PIR8-F1
#
_cell.length_a   1.000
_cell.length_b   1.000
_cell.length_c   1.000
_cell.angle_alpha   90.00
_cell.angle_beta   90.00
_cell.angle_gamma   90.00
#
_symmetry.space_group_name_H-M   'P 1'
#
loop_
_entity.id
_entity.type
_entity.pdbx_description
1 polymer ?
#
loop_
_entity_poly.entity_id
_entity_poly.type
_entity_poly.pdbx_seq_one_letter_code
_entity_poly.pdbx_strand_id
1 'polypeptide(L)'
;MAKQLGCPVILLVDGKAVSTSIAATVMGFQHFDPSLNIAGVIVNRVNSESHYQLLKGAIERYCGLPVLGYVPRVEGVALPERHLGLVTARESLVNQQPWRDFAQTLAQTLDIERLLALSQLTALPAGEWPRCRRPTPARA
;
A
#
# COMPACT_ATOMS: atom_id res chain seq x y z
N MET A 1 6.27 -14.62 -0.75
CA MET A 1 6.32 -14.14 0.64
C MET A 1 4.94 -13.98 1.27
N ALA A 2 4.03 -13.11 0.79
CA ALA A 2 2.70 -12.94 1.40
C ALA A 2 1.94 -14.26 1.60
N LYS A 3 1.90 -15.13 0.58
CA LYS A 3 1.29 -16.47 0.68
C LYS A 3 1.94 -17.38 1.73
N GLN A 4 3.26 -17.35 1.83
CA GLN A 4 4.00 -18.14 2.81
C GLN A 4 3.72 -17.66 4.25
N LEU A 5 3.45 -16.37 4.40
CA LEU A 5 3.12 -15.76 5.68
C LEU A 5 1.62 -15.77 5.99
N GLY A 6 0.76 -16.21 5.05
CA GLY A 6 -0.69 -16.12 5.17
C GLY A 6 -1.20 -14.67 5.21
N CYS A 7 -0.43 -13.70 4.73
CA CYS A 7 -0.77 -12.30 4.89
C CYS A 7 -1.85 -11.82 3.92
N PRO A 8 -2.84 -11.06 4.40
CA PRO A 8 -3.76 -10.33 3.54
C PRO A 8 -3.00 -9.28 2.74
N VAL A 9 -3.34 -9.15 1.46
CA VAL A 9 -2.72 -8.22 0.52
C VAL A 9 -3.68 -7.08 0.21
N ILE A 10 -3.21 -5.86 0.43
CA ILE A 10 -3.89 -4.65 -0.03
C ILE A 10 -3.20 -4.18 -1.30
N LEU A 11 -3.93 -4.13 -2.42
CA LEU A 11 -3.39 -3.66 -3.68
C LEU A 11 -3.44 -2.14 -3.74
N LEU A 12 -2.31 -1.50 -4.01
CA LEU A 12 -2.25 -0.08 -4.35
C LEU A 12 -2.18 0.06 -5.88
N VAL A 13 -3.25 0.55 -6.49
CA VAL A 13 -3.37 0.69 -7.96
C VAL A 13 -3.35 2.15 -8.37
N ASP A 14 -2.80 2.45 -9.54
CA ASP A 14 -2.76 3.82 -10.05
C ASP A 14 -4.09 4.23 -10.67
N GLY A 15 -4.72 5.27 -10.12
CA GLY A 15 -5.92 5.90 -10.63
C GLY A 15 -5.66 6.96 -11.70
N LYS A 16 -4.40 7.35 -11.96
CA LYS A 16 -4.09 8.42 -12.91
C LYS A 16 -4.54 8.06 -14.33
N ALA A 17 -5.40 8.91 -14.91
CA ALA A 17 -5.86 8.81 -16.28
C ALA A 17 -6.52 7.46 -16.65
N VAL A 18 -7.08 6.75 -15.65
CA VAL A 18 -7.84 5.52 -15.86
C VAL A 18 -9.29 5.70 -15.44
N SER A 19 -10.15 4.81 -15.94
CA SER A 19 -11.56 4.70 -15.59
C SER A 19 -11.87 3.24 -15.25
N THR A 20 -12.76 2.57 -15.98
CA THR A 20 -13.13 1.17 -15.77
C THR A 20 -11.95 0.21 -15.96
N SER A 21 -10.94 0.58 -16.76
CA SER A 21 -9.75 -0.26 -17.01
C SER A 21 -8.97 -0.63 -15.75
N ILE A 22 -9.11 0.14 -14.66
CA ILE A 22 -8.51 -0.20 -13.37
C ILE A 22 -8.98 -1.57 -12.85
N ALA A 23 -10.24 -1.92 -13.12
CA ALA A 23 -10.81 -3.20 -12.72
C ALA A 23 -10.18 -4.35 -13.51
N ALA A 24 -9.81 -4.14 -14.77
CA ALA A 24 -9.08 -5.15 -15.55
C ALA A 24 -7.69 -5.42 -14.95
N THR A 25 -7.00 -4.38 -14.46
CA THR A 25 -5.72 -4.54 -13.76
C THR A 25 -5.87 -5.34 -12.46
N VAL A 26 -6.84 -4.97 -11.61
CA VAL A 26 -7.12 -5.69 -10.36
C VAL A 26 -7.53 -7.13 -10.62
N MET A 27 -8.44 -7.34 -11.59
CA MET A 27 -8.87 -8.68 -12.02
C MET A 27 -7.70 -9.51 -12.55
N GLY A 28 -6.79 -8.89 -13.29
CA GLY A 28 -5.55 -9.52 -13.74
C GLY A 28 -4.75 -10.07 -12.57
N PHE A 29 -4.55 -9.28 -11.50
CA PHE A 29 -3.87 -9.76 -10.29
C PHE A 29 -4.61 -10.90 -9.59
N GLN A 30 -5.95 -10.84 -9.49
CA GLN A 30 -6.76 -11.92 -8.91
C GLN A 30 -6.63 -13.23 -9.70
N HIS A 31 -6.65 -13.17 -11.03
CA HIS A 31 -6.58 -14.36 -11.88
C HIS A 31 -5.16 -14.88 -12.07
N PHE A 32 -4.15 -14.00 -11.99
CA PHE A 32 -2.76 -14.38 -12.12
C PHE A 32 -2.30 -15.30 -10.99
N ASP A 33 -2.79 -15.07 -9.77
CA ASP A 33 -2.53 -15.94 -8.63
C ASP A 33 -3.79 -16.09 -7.75
N PRO A 34 -4.68 -17.05 -8.06
CA PRO A 34 -5.93 -17.24 -7.32
C PRO A 34 -5.72 -17.65 -5.86
N SER A 35 -4.51 -18.11 -5.49
CA SER A 35 -4.17 -18.46 -4.11
C SER A 35 -3.74 -17.26 -3.26
N LEU A 36 -3.59 -16.08 -3.86
CA LEU A 36 -3.23 -14.86 -3.17
C LEU A 36 -4.47 -14.23 -2.52
N ASN A 37 -4.43 -14.04 -1.21
CA ASN A 37 -5.50 -13.35 -0.48
C ASN A 37 -5.42 -11.83 -0.71
N ILE A 38 -6.03 -11.34 -1.79
CA ILE A 38 -6.23 -9.90 -2.00
C ILE A 38 -7.44 -9.49 -1.16
N ALA A 39 -7.19 -8.79 -0.05
CA ALA A 39 -8.20 -8.42 0.92
C ALA A 39 -8.87 -7.07 0.61
N GLY A 40 -8.22 -6.21 -0.18
CA GLY A 40 -8.78 -4.92 -0.55
C GLY A 40 -7.89 -4.12 -1.50
N VAL A 41 -8.40 -2.99 -1.96
CA VAL A 41 -7.73 -2.11 -2.93
C VAL A 41 -7.72 -0.66 -2.43
N ILE A 42 -6.58 0.02 -2.61
CA ILE A 42 -6.45 1.47 -2.45
C ILE A 42 -6.11 2.05 -3.82
N VAL A 43 -6.76 3.15 -4.18
CA VAL A 43 -6.50 3.82 -5.46
C VAL A 43 -5.58 5.03 -5.25
N ASN A 44 -4.42 5.05 -5.90
CA ASN A 44 -3.46 6.14 -5.82
C ASN A 44 -3.71 7.21 -6.89
N ARG A 45 -3.25 8.44 -6.64
CA ARG A 45 -3.26 9.58 -7.59
C ARG A 45 -4.63 9.88 -8.19
N VAL A 46 -5.67 9.88 -7.36
CA VAL A 46 -7.02 10.24 -7.79
C VAL A 46 -7.18 11.75 -7.84
N ASN A 47 -7.86 12.24 -8.89
CA ASN A 47 -8.00 13.68 -9.16
C ASN A 47 -9.22 14.32 -8.47
N SER A 48 -10.29 13.57 -8.23
CA SER A 48 -11.53 14.07 -7.63
C SER A 48 -12.34 12.94 -6.97
N GLU A 49 -13.26 13.32 -6.09
CA GLU A 49 -14.21 12.37 -5.48
C GLU A 49 -15.07 11.65 -6.53
N SER A 50 -15.53 12.36 -7.55
CA SER A 50 -16.29 11.77 -8.66
C SER A 50 -15.48 10.71 -9.43
N HIS A 51 -14.18 10.96 -9.62
CA HIS A 51 -13.26 10.01 -10.23
C HIS A 51 -13.06 8.80 -9.32
N TYR A 52 -12.87 9.01 -8.01
CA TYR A 52 -12.81 7.92 -7.04
C TYR A 52 -14.04 7.02 -7.08
N GLN A 53 -15.25 7.59 -7.06
CA GLN A 53 -16.49 6.81 -7.08
C GLN A 53 -16.63 5.97 -8.35
N LEU A 54 -16.19 6.48 -9.50
CA LEU A 54 -16.12 5.71 -10.75
C LEU A 54 -15.18 4.50 -10.61
N LEU A 55 -13.96 4.73 -10.12
CA LEU A 55 -12.94 3.68 -9.97
C LEU A 55 -13.38 2.64 -8.93
N LYS A 56 -13.91 3.11 -7.79
CA LYS A 56 -14.49 2.28 -6.74
C LYS A 56 -15.59 1.39 -7.30
N GLY A 57 -16.57 1.98 -7.98
CA GLY A 57 -17.68 1.25 -8.57
C GLY A 57 -17.22 0.19 -9.58
N ALA A 58 -16.21 0.49 -10.39
CA ALA A 58 -15.64 -0.49 -11.32
C ALA A 58 -14.99 -1.66 -10.58
N ILE A 59 -14.13 -1.40 -9.58
CA ILE A 59 -13.43 -2.45 -8.82
C ILE A 59 -14.44 -3.31 -8.05
N GLU A 60 -15.35 -2.69 -7.30
CA GLU A 60 -16.33 -3.43 -6.49
C GLU A 60 -17.26 -4.28 -7.38
N ARG A 61 -17.71 -3.74 -8.52
CA ARG A 61 -18.58 -4.46 -9.46
C ARG A 61 -17.91 -5.64 -10.16
N TYR A 62 -16.70 -5.46 -10.67
CA TYR A 62 -16.06 -6.47 -11.54
C TYR A 62 -15.12 -7.41 -10.78
N CYS A 63 -14.51 -6.95 -9.68
CA CYS A 63 -13.53 -7.72 -8.92
C CYS A 63 -14.11 -8.27 -7.60
N GLY A 64 -15.23 -7.72 -7.12
CA GLY A 64 -15.83 -8.11 -5.84
C GLY A 64 -14.97 -7.78 -4.61
N LEU A 65 -13.98 -6.90 -4.78
CA LEU A 65 -13.04 -6.50 -3.73
C LEU A 65 -13.45 -5.17 -3.11
N PRO A 66 -13.34 -5.00 -1.78
CA PRO A 66 -13.62 -3.72 -1.16
C PRO A 66 -12.54 -2.70 -1.51
N VAL A 67 -12.97 -1.48 -1.85
CA VAL A 67 -12.05 -0.36 -2.03
C VAL A 67 -11.97 0.42 -0.74
N LEU A 68 -10.78 0.45 -0.14
CA LEU A 68 -10.50 1.03 1.17
C LEU A 68 -10.31 2.55 1.14
N GLY A 69 -10.41 3.16 -0.04
CA GLY A 69 -10.26 4.60 -0.20
C GLY A 69 -9.32 4.96 -1.33
N TYR A 70 -8.88 6.22 -1.32
CA TYR A 70 -7.93 6.72 -2.29
C TYR A 70 -6.88 7.64 -1.69
N VAL A 71 -5.76 7.75 -2.41
CA VAL A 71 -4.72 8.76 -2.18
C VAL A 71 -4.89 9.84 -3.24
N PRO A 72 -5.21 11.09 -2.86
CA PRO A 72 -5.32 12.18 -3.82
C PRO A 72 -3.96 12.49 -4.42
N ARG A 73 -3.97 13.14 -5.58
CA ARG A 73 -2.76 13.75 -6.11
C ARG A 73 -2.32 14.91 -5.21
N VAL A 74 -1.15 14.80 -4.59
CA VAL A 74 -0.56 15.86 -3.75
C VAL A 74 0.75 16.34 -4.36
N GLU A 75 0.87 17.65 -4.52
CA GLU A 75 2.11 18.30 -4.94
C GLU A 75 2.85 18.80 -3.69
N GLY A 76 4.17 18.60 -3.63
CA GLY A 76 5.01 19.06 -2.50
C GLY A 76 5.34 18.01 -1.43
N VAL A 77 4.72 16.82 -1.48
CA VAL A 77 5.16 15.65 -0.70
C VAL A 77 6.05 14.78 -1.58
N ALA A 78 7.35 15.08 -1.57
CA ALA A 78 8.35 14.30 -2.26
C ALA A 78 9.44 13.89 -1.27
N LEU A 79 9.83 12.62 -1.30
CA LEU A 79 11.06 12.19 -0.66
C LEU A 79 12.22 12.67 -1.56
N PRO A 80 13.16 13.47 -1.05
CA PRO A 80 14.31 13.88 -1.83
C PRO A 80 15.10 12.63 -2.23
N GLU A 81 15.17 12.37 -3.53
CA GLU A 81 15.98 11.27 -4.07
C GLU A 81 17.46 11.61 -3.89
N ARG A 82 18.22 10.82 -3.14
CA ARG A 82 19.68 10.75 -3.35
C ARG A 82 19.94 9.57 -4.27
N HIS A 83 20.79 9.79 -5.28
CA HIS A 83 21.13 8.75 -6.27
C HIS A 83 21.71 7.46 -5.68
N LEU A 84 22.17 7.44 -4.41
CA LEU A 84 22.76 6.26 -3.75
C LEU A 84 22.59 6.25 -2.21
N GLY A 85 21.43 6.66 -1.67
CA GLY A 85 21.20 6.52 -0.22
C GLY A 85 19.83 7.01 0.25
N LEU A 86 19.28 6.36 1.28
CA LEU A 86 18.10 6.88 1.97
C LEU A 86 18.51 8.11 2.79
N VAL A 87 17.83 9.24 2.61
CA VAL A 87 17.99 10.37 3.55
C VAL A 87 17.44 9.90 4.89
N THR A 88 18.29 9.86 5.92
CA THR A 88 17.84 9.44 7.25
C THR A 88 16.91 10.49 7.84
N ALA A 89 15.97 10.10 8.70
CA ALA A 89 15.02 11.02 9.34
C ALA A 89 15.70 12.18 10.12
N ARG A 90 17.01 12.07 10.40
CA ARG A 90 17.85 13.10 11.03
C ARG A 90 18.48 14.10 10.06
N GLU A 91 18.65 13.75 8.79
CA GLU A 91 19.30 14.59 7.78
C GLU A 91 18.32 15.49 7.02
N SER A 92 17.03 15.18 7.09
CA SER A 92 15.97 15.92 6.43
C SER A 92 15.48 17.07 7.32
N LEU A 93 15.90 18.30 7.03
CA LEU A 93 15.15 19.53 7.37
C LEU A 93 13.84 19.61 6.54
N VAL A 94 13.13 18.50 6.42
CA VAL A 94 11.89 18.42 5.65
C VAL A 94 10.84 19.17 6.44
N ASN A 95 10.25 20.18 5.80
CA ASN A 95 9.10 20.87 6.34
C ASN A 95 8.03 19.81 6.70
N GLN A 96 7.70 19.70 7.99
CA GLN A 96 6.77 18.68 8.47
C GLN A 96 5.32 19.00 8.11
N GLN A 97 5.02 20.27 7.81
CA GLN A 97 3.63 20.70 7.60
C GLN A 97 2.97 20.01 6.38
N PRO A 98 3.59 19.94 5.18
CA PRO A 98 3.04 19.19 4.05
C PRO A 98 2.74 17.71 4.37
N TRP A 99 3.58 17.06 5.19
CA TRP A 99 3.36 15.67 5.60
C TRP A 99 2.21 15.52 6.59
N ARG A 100 2.01 16.49 7.49
CA ARG A 100 0.86 16.50 8.40
C ARG A 100 -0.44 16.73 7.65
N ASP A 101 -0.46 17.69 6.72
CA ASP A 101 -1.62 17.97 5.89
C ASP A 101 -1.98 16.75 5.02
N PHE A 102 -0.96 16.08 4.48
CA PHE A 102 -1.15 14.83 3.74
C PHE A 102 -1.70 13.70 4.61
N ALA A 103 -1.16 13.51 5.82
CA ALA A 103 -1.68 12.52 6.75
C ALA A 103 -3.14 12.79 7.13
N GLN A 104 -3.50 14.05 7.37
CA GLN A 104 -4.88 14.45 7.64
C GLN A 104 -5.80 14.18 6.45
N THR A 105 -5.31 14.41 5.23
CA THR A 105 -6.04 14.10 4.00
C THR A 105 -6.27 12.59 3.89
N LEU A 106 -5.24 11.77 4.11
CA LEU A 106 -5.37 10.31 4.08
C LEU A 106 -6.35 9.78 5.13
N ALA A 107 -6.38 10.38 6.32
CA ALA A 107 -7.33 10.01 7.37
C ALA A 107 -8.79 10.29 6.97
N GLN A 108 -9.04 11.17 5.99
CA GLN A 108 -10.37 11.47 5.46
C GLN A 108 -10.72 10.63 4.22
N THR A 109 -9.71 10.25 3.42
CA THR A 109 -9.93 9.55 2.14
C THR A 109 -9.72 8.05 2.21
N LEU A 110 -9.16 7.52 3.30
CA LEU A 110 -8.96 6.09 3.56
C LEU A 110 -9.82 5.62 4.74
N ASP A 111 -10.42 4.45 4.59
CA ASP A 111 -11.05 3.68 5.66
C ASP A 111 -9.98 2.93 6.45
N ILE A 112 -9.34 3.65 7.38
CA ILE A 112 -8.24 3.13 8.22
C ILE A 112 -8.72 2.00 9.12
N GLU A 113 -9.91 2.10 9.69
CA GLU A 113 -10.48 1.08 10.55
C GLU A 113 -10.67 -0.24 9.79
N ARG A 114 -11.23 -0.18 8.59
CA ARG A 114 -11.38 -1.38 7.74
C ARG A 114 -10.03 -1.92 7.29
N LEU A 115 -9.07 -1.06 6.97
CA LEU A 115 -7.71 -1.49 6.64
C LEU A 115 -7.07 -2.27 7.80
N LEU A 116 -7.19 -1.74 9.04
CA LEU A 116 -6.67 -2.39 10.23
C LEU A 116 -7.37 -3.74 10.48
N ALA A 117 -8.69 -3.78 10.37
CA ALA A 117 -9.46 -5.01 10.50
C ALA A 117 -9.04 -6.09 9.49
N LEU A 118 -8.79 -5.70 8.24
CA LEU A 118 -8.34 -6.61 7.18
C LEU A 118 -6.87 -7.02 7.33
N SER A 119 -6.07 -6.30 8.11
CA SER A 119 -4.63 -6.56 8.28
C SER A 119 -4.29 -7.55 9.40
N GLN A 120 -5.30 -8.01 10.16
CA GLN A 120 -5.08 -8.93 11.28
C GLN A 120 -4.70 -10.33 10.80
N LEU A 121 -3.65 -10.90 11.40
CA LEU A 121 -3.24 -12.29 11.20
C LEU A 121 -3.76 -13.15 12.36
N THR A 122 -4.53 -14.19 12.05
CA THR A 122 -5.04 -15.13 13.05
C THR A 122 -3.95 -16.05 13.60
N ALA A 123 -2.92 -16.32 12.80
CA ALA A 123 -1.78 -17.14 13.18
C ALA A 123 -0.51 -16.64 12.49
N LEU A 124 0.61 -16.69 13.23
CA LEU A 124 1.93 -16.45 12.65
C LEU A 124 2.38 -17.69 11.87
N PRO A 125 3.07 -17.52 10.75
CA PRO A 125 3.61 -18.64 9.99
C PRO A 125 4.63 -19.40 10.84
N ALA A 126 4.57 -20.72 10.78
CA ALA A 126 5.55 -21.58 11.42
C ALA A 126 6.91 -21.40 10.72
N GLY A 127 7.94 -21.07 11.48
CA GLY A 127 9.31 -20.93 10.98
C GLY A 127 10.31 -20.93 12.11
N GLU A 128 11.46 -21.54 11.89
CA GLU A 128 12.60 -21.44 12.79
C GLU A 128 13.43 -20.21 12.40
N TRP A 129 13.83 -19.41 13.38
CA TRP A 129 14.78 -18.34 13.12
C TRP A 129 16.11 -18.93 12.64
N PRO A 130 16.73 -18.36 11.59
CA PRO A 130 18.08 -18.76 11.22
C PRO A 130 18.99 -18.50 12.41
N ARG A 131 19.81 -19.51 12.78
CA ARG A 131 20.78 -19.36 13.87
C ARG A 131 21.72 -18.19 13.53
N CYS A 132 21.60 -17.11 14.28
CA CYS A 132 22.49 -15.95 14.14
C CYS A 132 23.92 -16.41 14.44
N ARG A 133 24.76 -16.49 13.40
CA ARG A 133 26.19 -16.76 13.59
C ARG A 133 26.79 -15.51 14.24
N ARG A 134 27.32 -15.64 15.45
CA ARG A 134 28.12 -14.56 16.04
C ARG A 134 29.27 -14.24 15.08
N PRO A 135 29.53 -12.95 14.77
CA PRO A 135 30.71 -12.60 13.99
C PRO A 135 31.95 -13.11 14.72
N THR A 136 32.82 -13.81 13.98
CA THR A 136 34.10 -14.29 14.52
C THR A 136 34.93 -13.06 14.92
N PRO A 137 35.47 -12.99 16.15
CA PRO A 137 36.36 -11.88 16.50
C PRO A 137 37.53 -11.85 15.51
N ALA A 138 37.83 -10.66 14.98
CA ALA A 138 38.99 -10.46 14.12
C ALA A 138 40.25 -10.89 14.89
N ARG A 139 41.09 -11.73 14.26
CA ARG A 139 42.40 -12.06 14.81
C ARG A 139 43.23 -10.77 14.86
N ALA A 140 43.72 -10.44 16.06
CA ALA A 140 44.71 -9.39 16.29
C ALA A 140 46.06 -9.77 15.66
#